data_AF-A0A7W0J5X6-F1
#
_entry.id   AF-A0A7W0J5X6-F1
#
_cell.length_a   1.000
_cell.length_b   1.000
_cell.length_c   1.000
_cell.angle_alpha   90.00
_cell.angle_beta   90.00
_cell.angle_gamma   90.00
#
_symmetry.space_group_name_H-M   'P 1'
#
loop_
_entity.id
_entity.type
_entity.pdbx_description
1 polymer ?
#
loop_
_entity_poly.entity_id
_entity_poly.type
_entity_poly.pdbx_seq_one_letter_code
_entity_poly.pdbx_strand_id
1 'polypeptide(L)'
;MTFLKSIKTISELVEPHKFPFSIPILSSGLNLEFSSNVTFFVGENGSGKSTILEAIAEGCGFNHSGGNRNHSYSSSDTESNLAAALRFSWLPKVTNGFFMRAESFYNFATYIDQIAEEDSSILQGYGGKSLHHQSHGESFL
;
A
#
# COMPACT_ATOMS: atom_id res chain seq x y z
N MET A 1 -0.47 10.58 -16.92
CA MET A 1 -1.78 10.94 -16.34
C MET A 1 -1.96 10.07 -15.10
N THR A 2 -2.30 10.67 -13.95
CA THR A 2 -2.53 9.93 -12.70
C THR A 2 -3.84 9.14 -12.75
N PHE A 3 -3.87 7.92 -12.20
CA PHE A 3 -5.10 7.14 -12.08
C PHE A 3 -5.90 7.53 -10.84
N LEU A 4 -5.27 7.47 -9.68
CA LEU A 4 -5.82 8.02 -8.45
C LEU A 4 -5.72 9.55 -8.53
N LYS A 5 -6.85 10.24 -8.41
CA LYS A 5 -6.97 11.69 -8.56
C LYS A 5 -6.97 12.42 -7.23
N SER A 6 -7.69 11.88 -6.24
CA SER A 6 -7.76 12.48 -4.92
C SER A 6 -8.13 11.47 -3.85
N ILE A 7 -7.79 11.81 -2.61
CA ILE A 7 -8.21 11.10 -1.41
C ILE A 7 -8.77 12.14 -0.44
N LYS A 8 -9.99 11.89 0.05
CA LYS A 8 -10.65 12.78 1.00
C LYS A 8 -11.21 11.96 2.16
N THR A 9 -11.05 12.46 3.37
CA THR A 9 -11.70 11.86 4.53
C THR A 9 -13.21 12.11 4.50
N ILE A 10 -13.98 11.11 4.92
CA ILE A 10 -15.40 11.20 5.21
C ILE A 10 -15.52 11.88 6.57
N SER A 11 -15.95 13.14 6.57
CA SER A 11 -15.93 13.99 7.77
C SER A 11 -16.71 13.39 8.95
N GLU A 12 -17.77 12.64 8.68
CA GLU A 12 -18.60 11.97 9.69
C GLU A 12 -17.88 10.84 10.43
N LEU A 13 -16.78 10.33 9.87
CA LEU A 13 -15.99 9.23 10.45
C LEU A 13 -14.73 9.72 11.18
N VAL A 14 -14.54 11.05 11.29
CA VAL A 14 -13.41 11.63 12.01
C VAL A 14 -13.73 11.66 13.51
N GLU A 15 -12.94 10.93 14.29
CA GLU A 15 -13.00 10.93 15.76
C GLU A 15 -11.72 11.59 16.33
N PRO A 16 -11.72 12.90 16.59
CA PRO A 16 -10.56 13.58 17.17
C PRO A 16 -10.11 12.89 18.47
N HIS A 17 -8.79 12.79 18.68
CA HIS A 17 -8.14 12.14 19.84
C HIS A 17 -8.13 10.61 19.86
N LYS A 18 -8.77 9.92 18.91
CA LYS A 18 -8.65 8.47 18.74
C LYS A 18 -7.71 8.15 17.60
N PHE A 19 -6.85 7.15 17.75
CA PHE A 19 -6.02 6.69 16.63
C PHE A 19 -6.93 6.23 15.47
N PRO A 20 -6.66 6.61 14.21
CA PRO A 20 -5.48 7.35 13.72
C PRO A 20 -5.63 8.90 13.71
N PHE A 21 -6.81 9.45 13.98
CA PHE A 21 -7.07 10.90 13.99
C PHE A 21 -6.45 11.65 15.19
N SER A 22 -5.87 10.96 16.16
CA SER A 22 -5.00 11.57 17.18
C SER A 22 -3.66 12.05 16.60
N ILE A 23 -3.27 11.58 15.40
CA ILE A 23 -2.09 12.09 14.70
C ILE A 23 -2.39 13.52 14.20
N PRO A 24 -1.53 14.52 14.47
CA PRO A 24 -1.83 15.92 14.15
C PRO A 24 -2.26 16.17 12.70
N ILE A 25 -1.58 15.56 11.72
CA ILE A 25 -1.90 15.72 10.28
C ILE A 25 -3.26 15.12 9.88
N LEU A 26 -3.79 14.20 10.69
CA LEU A 26 -5.06 13.53 10.43
C LEU A 26 -6.20 14.11 11.25
N SER A 27 -5.93 14.94 12.27
CA SER A 27 -6.91 15.40 13.25
C SER A 27 -8.13 16.12 12.66
N SER A 28 -7.98 16.79 11.52
CA SER A 28 -9.04 17.45 10.77
C SER A 28 -9.46 16.68 9.51
N GLY A 29 -8.99 15.45 9.35
CA GLY A 29 -9.10 14.66 8.13
C GLY A 29 -8.03 14.99 7.09
N LEU A 30 -7.99 14.18 6.04
CA LEU A 30 -7.11 14.32 4.89
C LEU A 30 -7.88 14.87 3.69
N ASN A 31 -7.18 15.70 2.91
CA ASN A 31 -7.59 16.11 1.58
C ASN A 31 -6.35 16.19 0.69
N LEU A 32 -6.14 15.17 -0.13
CA LEU A 32 -4.98 15.02 -1.00
C LEU A 32 -5.42 15.00 -2.47
N GLU A 33 -4.72 15.73 -3.32
CA GLU A 33 -4.90 15.70 -4.78
C GLU A 33 -3.60 15.27 -5.46
N PHE A 34 -3.70 14.37 -6.44
CA PHE A 34 -2.56 13.78 -7.14
C PHE A 34 -2.45 14.33 -8.56
N SER A 35 -1.54 15.28 -8.73
CA SER A 35 -1.22 15.90 -10.03
C SER A 35 -0.08 15.20 -10.77
N SER A 36 0.66 14.30 -10.11
CA SER A 36 1.84 13.64 -10.67
C SER A 36 1.85 12.15 -10.34
N ASN A 37 2.42 11.33 -11.24
CA ASN A 37 2.49 9.87 -11.08
C ASN A 37 3.39 9.44 -9.91
N VAL A 38 4.32 10.31 -9.50
CA VAL A 38 5.20 10.11 -8.37
C VAL A 38 4.89 11.18 -7.34
N THR A 39 4.61 10.77 -6.10
CA THR A 39 4.31 11.67 -4.98
C THR A 39 5.11 11.23 -3.76
N PHE A 40 5.80 12.17 -3.13
CA PHE A 40 6.63 11.92 -1.96
C PHE A 40 5.94 12.45 -0.71
N PHE A 41 5.84 11.62 0.33
CA PHE A 41 5.44 12.05 1.66
C PHE A 41 6.70 12.23 2.52
N VAL A 42 6.97 13.45 2.97
CA VAL A 42 8.17 13.80 3.75
C VAL A 42 7.76 14.45 5.06
N GLY A 43 8.48 14.15 6.14
CA GLY A 43 8.18 14.64 7.49
C GLY A 43 8.92 13.85 8.56
N GLU A 44 8.86 14.31 9.80
CA GLU A 44 9.54 13.71 10.95
C GLU A 44 9.04 12.30 11.30
N ASN A 45 9.82 11.54 12.08
CA ASN A 45 9.36 10.25 12.59
C ASN A 45 8.08 10.44 13.43
N GLY A 46 7.09 9.55 13.26
CA GLY A 46 5.79 9.67 13.93
C GLY A 46 4.81 10.67 13.30
N SER A 47 5.17 11.35 12.19
CA SER A 47 4.28 12.34 11.54
C SER A 47 3.07 11.74 10.78
N GLY A 48 2.86 10.42 10.83
CA GLY A 48 1.74 9.74 10.14
C GLY A 48 1.99 9.30 8.70
N LYS A 49 3.21 9.44 8.15
CA LYS A 49 3.52 9.03 6.76
C LYS A 49 3.17 7.57 6.47
N SER A 50 3.65 6.64 7.30
CA SER A 50 3.38 5.21 7.12
C SER A 50 1.89 4.91 7.27
N THR A 51 1.21 5.52 8.26
CA THR A 51 -0.24 5.39 8.46
C THR A 51 -1.04 5.82 7.22
N ILE A 52 -0.64 6.92 6.58
CA ILE A 52 -1.27 7.37 5.32
C ILE A 52 -1.00 6.36 4.21
N LEU A 53 0.26 5.96 3.99
CA LEU A 53 0.61 5.01 2.91
C LEU A 53 -0.12 3.67 3.06
N GLU A 54 -0.21 3.17 4.29
CA GLU A 54 -0.94 1.95 4.63
C GLU A 54 -2.43 2.08 4.34
N ALA A 55 -3.08 3.18 4.76
CA ALA A 55 -4.49 3.42 4.48
C ALA A 55 -4.77 3.57 2.97
N ILE A 56 -3.83 4.15 2.22
CA ILE A 56 -3.91 4.22 0.76
C ILE A 56 -3.81 2.82 0.16
N ALA A 57 -2.86 2.01 0.61
CA ALA A 57 -2.67 0.64 0.13
C ALA A 57 -3.92 -0.22 0.38
N GLU A 58 -4.46 -0.18 1.60
CA GLU A 58 -5.69 -0.86 1.98
C GLU A 58 -6.89 -0.39 1.16
N GLY A 59 -7.08 0.93 1.00
CA GLY A 59 -8.16 1.48 0.18
C GLY A 59 -8.04 1.19 -1.33
N CYS A 60 -6.83 0.88 -1.80
CA CYS A 60 -6.58 0.33 -3.14
C CYS A 60 -6.79 -1.19 -3.24
N GLY A 61 -6.99 -1.87 -2.10
CA GLY A 61 -7.21 -3.30 -1.99
C GLY A 61 -5.93 -4.14 -1.94
N PHE A 62 -4.81 -3.56 -1.50
CA PHE A 62 -3.55 -4.28 -1.26
C PHE A 62 -3.44 -4.77 0.19
N ASN A 63 -2.62 -5.81 0.41
CA ASN A 63 -2.35 -6.32 1.75
C ASN A 63 -1.40 -5.39 2.52
N HIS A 64 -1.60 -5.26 3.85
CA HIS A 64 -0.74 -4.45 4.71
C HIS A 64 0.73 -4.86 4.67
N SER A 65 1.01 -6.15 4.53
CA SER A 65 2.36 -6.70 4.44
C SER A 65 3.05 -6.41 3.10
N GLY A 66 2.39 -5.69 2.19
CA GLY A 66 2.85 -5.47 0.82
C GLY A 66 2.50 -6.62 -0.11
N GLY A 67 2.83 -6.45 -1.40
CA GLY A 67 2.46 -7.41 -2.44
C GLY A 67 1.41 -6.88 -3.41
N ASN A 68 0.96 -7.77 -4.31
CA ASN A 68 -0.19 -7.54 -5.17
C ASN A 68 -1.49 -7.99 -4.48
N ARG A 69 -2.64 -7.78 -5.13
CA ARG A 69 -3.96 -8.13 -4.58
C ARG A 69 -4.22 -9.64 -4.44
N ASN A 70 -3.42 -10.48 -5.10
CA ASN A 70 -3.56 -11.94 -5.03
C ASN A 70 -2.83 -12.52 -3.81
N HIS A 71 -2.10 -11.67 -3.08
CA HIS A 71 -1.35 -12.07 -1.90
C HIS A 71 -2.24 -11.99 -0.65
N SER A 72 -2.66 -13.14 -0.15
CA SER A 72 -3.48 -13.24 1.05
C SER A 72 -2.63 -13.65 2.26
N TYR A 73 -2.12 -12.67 3.02
CA TYR A 73 -1.73 -12.91 4.41
C TYR A 73 -2.97 -12.73 5.31
N SER A 74 -3.22 -13.71 6.19
CA SER A 74 -4.10 -13.53 7.34
C SER A 74 -3.39 -12.63 8.36
N SER A 75 -3.52 -11.32 8.21
CA SER A 75 -2.95 -10.35 9.14
C SER A 75 -4.00 -10.00 10.19
N SER A 76 -3.67 -10.21 11.46
CA SER A 76 -4.50 -9.95 12.64
C SER A 76 -4.99 -8.50 12.73
N ASP A 77 -6.27 -8.35 13.11
CA ASP A 77 -7.10 -7.21 13.57
C ASP A 77 -6.41 -6.03 14.30
N THR A 78 -5.29 -5.52 13.79
CA THR A 78 -4.71 -4.23 14.20
C THR A 78 -5.09 -3.20 13.16
N GLU A 79 -6.41 -3.07 12.99
CA GLU A 79 -7.06 -2.26 11.97
C GLU A 79 -6.69 -0.78 12.12
N SER A 80 -5.95 -0.25 11.15
CA SER A 80 -5.92 1.19 10.93
C SER A 80 -7.26 1.60 10.33
N ASN A 81 -8.20 2.04 11.18
CA ASN A 81 -9.52 2.53 10.77
C ASN A 81 -9.48 3.76 9.82
N LEU A 82 -8.28 4.21 9.41
CA LEU A 82 -8.14 5.32 8.47
C LEU A 82 -8.70 4.96 7.10
N ALA A 83 -8.41 3.77 6.55
CA ALA A 83 -8.81 3.43 5.18
C ALA A 83 -10.34 3.46 4.99
N ALA A 84 -11.08 2.95 5.97
CA ALA A 84 -12.55 2.99 6.01
C ALA A 84 -13.11 4.43 6.04
N ALA A 85 -12.34 5.37 6.59
CA ALA A 85 -12.70 6.78 6.62
C ALA A 85 -12.27 7.57 5.37
N LEU A 86 -11.68 6.93 4.34
CA LEU A 86 -11.22 7.59 3.13
C LEU A 86 -12.12 7.31 1.92
N ARG A 87 -12.38 8.34 1.12
CA ARG A 87 -12.93 8.25 -0.23
C ARG A 87 -11.85 8.49 -1.27
N PHE A 88 -11.77 7.57 -2.22
CA PHE A 88 -10.80 7.58 -3.31
C PHE A 88 -11.50 7.98 -4.62
N SER A 89 -10.97 8.98 -5.30
CA SER A 89 -11.43 9.40 -6.63
C SER A 89 -10.46 8.92 -7.70
N TRP A 90 -10.96 8.28 -8.76
CA TRP A 90 -10.15 7.64 -9.79
C TRP A 90 -10.57 8.04 -11.20
N LEU A 91 -9.63 8.02 -12.16
CA LEU A 91 -9.95 8.16 -13.58
C LEU A 91 -8.84 7.59 -14.51
N PRO A 92 -9.06 6.43 -15.16
CA PRO A 92 -10.01 5.38 -14.76
C PRO A 92 -9.59 4.73 -13.44
N LYS A 93 -10.49 3.93 -12.84
CA LYS A 93 -10.13 3.09 -11.70
C LYS A 93 -9.18 1.98 -12.15
N VAL A 94 -7.99 1.95 -11.57
CA VAL A 94 -6.99 0.90 -11.81
C VAL A 94 -6.79 0.14 -10.52
N THR A 95 -6.88 -1.18 -10.60
CA THR A 95 -6.72 -2.07 -9.44
C THR A 95 -5.52 -2.99 -9.56
N ASN A 96 -4.82 -2.96 -10.68
CA ASN A 96 -3.58 -3.71 -10.86
C ASN A 96 -2.43 -2.83 -10.38
N GLY A 97 -1.63 -3.35 -9.46
CA GLY A 97 -0.51 -2.64 -8.88
C GLY A 97 0.14 -3.46 -7.79
N PHE A 98 1.05 -2.81 -7.06
CA PHE A 98 1.85 -3.43 -6.03
C PHE A 98 2.04 -2.45 -4.88
N PHE A 99 1.82 -2.88 -3.64
CA PHE A 99 2.23 -2.13 -2.46
C PHE A 99 3.61 -2.60 -2.02
N MET A 100 4.63 -1.76 -2.23
CA MET A 100 6.02 -2.12 -1.95
C MET A 100 6.43 -1.64 -0.56
N ARG A 101 6.92 -2.56 0.26
CA ARG A 101 7.48 -2.30 1.58
C ARG A 101 8.87 -2.91 1.63
N ALA A 102 9.89 -2.08 1.85
CA ALA A 102 11.26 -2.57 1.92
C ALA A 102 11.47 -3.58 3.07
N GLU A 103 10.79 -3.39 4.19
CA GLU A 103 10.92 -4.23 5.38
C GLU A 103 10.33 -5.64 5.23
N SER A 104 9.33 -5.82 4.36
CA SER A 104 8.64 -7.10 4.15
C SER A 104 8.88 -7.70 2.77
N PHE A 105 9.67 -7.03 1.92
CA PHE A 105 10.00 -7.51 0.57
C PHE A 105 10.62 -8.90 0.57
N TYR A 106 11.47 -9.21 1.56
CA TYR A 106 12.07 -10.54 1.71
C TYR A 106 11.01 -11.63 1.88
N ASN A 107 10.00 -11.41 2.73
CA ASN A 107 8.91 -12.37 2.94
C ASN A 107 8.07 -12.55 1.68
N PHE A 108 7.82 -11.47 0.95
CA PHE A 108 7.14 -11.51 -0.33
C PHE A 108 7.91 -12.36 -1.36
N ALA A 109 9.23 -12.16 -1.48
CA ALA A 109 10.08 -12.94 -2.37
C ALA A 109 10.06 -14.45 -2.02
N THR A 110 10.15 -14.78 -0.73
CA THR A 110 10.06 -16.18 -0.25
C THR A 110 8.71 -16.81 -0.59
N TYR A 111 7.61 -16.07 -0.45
CA TYR A 111 6.28 -16.57 -0.82
C TYR A 111 6.15 -16.88 -2.32
N ILE A 112 6.71 -16.02 -3.19
CA ILE A 112 6.70 -16.28 -4.64
C ILE A 112 7.49 -17.54 -4.97
N ASP A 113 8.65 -17.76 -4.34
CA ASP A 113 9.42 -18.98 -4.53
C ASP A 113 8.67 -20.23 -4.08
N GLN A 114 7.95 -20.16 -2.95
CA GLN A 114 7.10 -21.27 -2.48
C GLN A 114 5.99 -21.63 -3.47
N ILE A 115 5.32 -20.65 -4.09
CA ILE A 115 4.33 -20.95 -5.12
C ILE A 115 5.00 -21.51 -6.39
N ALA A 116 6.20 -21.02 -6.73
CA ALA A 116 6.93 -21.48 -7.89
C ALA A 116 7.38 -22.95 -7.79
N GLU A 117 7.45 -23.52 -6.58
CA GLU A 117 7.65 -24.96 -6.38
C GLU A 117 6.50 -25.79 -6.94
N GLU A 118 5.26 -25.27 -6.89
CA GLU A 118 4.06 -25.91 -7.43
C GLU A 118 3.82 -25.53 -8.90
N ASP A 119 4.02 -24.25 -9.25
CA ASP A 119 3.88 -23.74 -10.62
C ASP A 119 4.95 -22.69 -10.95
N SER A 120 6.03 -23.14 -11.58
CA SER A 120 7.14 -22.28 -12.02
C SER A 120 6.75 -21.16 -13.00
N SER A 121 5.58 -21.22 -13.64
CA SER A 121 5.13 -20.19 -14.58
C SER A 121 4.88 -18.84 -13.89
N ILE A 122 4.61 -18.84 -12.58
CA ILE A 122 4.41 -17.62 -11.80
C ILE A 122 5.64 -16.70 -11.85
N LEU A 123 6.85 -17.27 -11.95
CA LEU A 123 8.10 -16.51 -12.01
C LEU A 123 8.18 -15.63 -13.26
N GLN A 124 7.46 -15.95 -14.34
CA GLN A 124 7.45 -15.11 -15.55
C GLN A 124 6.93 -13.69 -15.27
N GLY A 125 6.01 -13.54 -14.32
CA GLY A 125 5.52 -12.24 -13.87
C GLY A 125 6.54 -11.43 -13.05
N TYR A 126 7.67 -12.03 -12.69
CA TYR A 126 8.69 -11.49 -11.80
C TYR A 126 10.11 -11.62 -12.40
N GLY A 127 10.23 -11.60 -13.72
CA GLY A 127 11.53 -11.65 -14.41
C GLY A 127 12.08 -13.06 -14.67
N GLY A 128 11.28 -14.11 -14.46
CA GLY A 128 11.57 -15.50 -14.84
C GLY A 128 12.50 -16.26 -13.87
N LYS A 129 12.89 -15.64 -12.76
CA LYS A 129 13.77 -16.22 -11.73
C LYS A 129 13.33 -15.77 -10.33
N SER A 130 13.76 -16.51 -9.30
CA SER A 130 13.53 -16.13 -7.90
C SER A 130 13.95 -14.68 -7.65
N LEU A 131 13.10 -13.93 -6.92
CA LEU A 131 13.37 -12.55 -6.52
C LEU A 131 14.59 -12.44 -5.57
N HIS A 132 14.92 -13.51 -4.84
CA HIS A 132 16.13 -13.58 -3.99
C HIS A 132 17.42 -13.69 -4.80
N HIS A 133 17.33 -14.14 -6.06
CA HIS A 133 18.47 -14.32 -6.96
C HIS A 133 18.63 -13.18 -7.96
N GLN A 134 17.99 -12.04 -7.72
CA GLN A 134 18.14 -10.84 -8.55
C GLN A 134 18.85 -9.74 -7.76
N SER A 135 19.45 -8.78 -8.47
CA SER A 135 19.92 -7.57 -7.80
C SER A 135 18.71 -6.84 -7.19
N HIS A 136 18.94 -6.00 -6.17
CA HIS A 136 17.86 -5.18 -5.61
C HIS A 136 17.16 -4.38 -6.72
N GLY A 137 17.89 -3.76 -7.64
CA GLY A 137 17.28 -3.04 -8.75
C GLY A 137 16.46 -3.91 -9.71
N GLU A 138 16.92 -5.14 -9.98
CA GLU A 138 16.20 -6.09 -10.85
C GLU A 138 14.94 -6.65 -10.19
N SER A 139 14.97 -6.93 -8.89
CA SER A 139 13.81 -7.46 -8.18
C SER A 139 12.70 -6.42 -7.96
N PHE A 140 12.97 -5.14 -8.22
CA PHE A 140 12.02 -4.02 -8.12
C PHE A 140 11.40 -3.57 -9.46
N LEU A 141 11.83 -4.11 -10.62
CA LEU A 141 11.43 -3.69 -11.97
C LEU A 141 10.74 -4.82 -12.77
#